data_AF-A0A2B7Y3Z5-F1
#
_entry.id   AF-A0A2B7Y3Z5-F1
#
_cell.length_a   1.000
_cell.length_b   1.000
_cell.length_c   1.000
_cell.angle_alpha   90.00
_cell.angle_beta   90.00
_cell.angle_gamma   90.00
#
_symmetry.space_group_name_H-M   'P 1'
#
loop_
_entity.id
_entity.type
_entity.pdbx_description
1 polymer ?
#
loop_
_entity_poly.entity_id
_entity_poly.type
_entity_poly.pdbx_seq_one_letter_code
_entity_poly.pdbx_strand_id
1 'polypeptide(L)' 'MPAEEKDGDATWKKVETQFKSKPASEFLDPCQDFANRSIKCMRRNANDRDLCQDYFQ' A
#
# COMPACT_ATOMS: atom_id res chain seq x y z
N MET A 1 11.25 1.89 15.98
CA MET A 1 12.24 2.63 15.16
C MET A 1 11.44 3.48 14.19
N PRO A 2 11.52 4.84 14.19
CA PRO A 2 10.66 5.65 13.34
C PRO A 2 11.40 6.06 12.06
N ALA A 3 10.99 5.50 10.91
CA ALA A 3 11.59 5.80 9.61
C ALA A 3 10.56 5.80 8.45
N GLU A 4 9.27 6.02 8.70
CA GLU A 4 8.22 5.83 7.67
C GLU A 4 7.43 7.07 7.25
N GLU A 5 7.68 8.25 7.81
CA GLU A 5 6.88 9.44 7.45
C GLU A 5 7.27 10.10 6.11
N LYS A 6 8.26 9.56 5.36
CA LYS A 6 8.75 10.20 4.11
C LYS A 6 8.36 9.51 2.79
N ASP A 7 8.01 8.23 2.79
CA ASP A 7 7.68 7.50 1.55
C ASP A 7 6.18 7.62 1.16
N GLY A 8 5.31 7.79 2.16
CA GLY A 8 3.87 7.98 1.98
C GLY A 8 3.51 9.24 1.19
N ASP A 9 4.22 10.36 1.37
CA ASP A 9 3.93 11.64 0.67
C ASP A 9 4.26 11.55 -0.84
N ALA A 10 5.37 10.89 -1.19
CA ALA A 10 5.76 10.69 -2.59
C ALA A 10 4.81 9.72 -3.30
N THR A 11 4.33 8.69 -2.59
CA THR A 11 3.36 7.73 -3.09
C THR A 11 1.99 8.38 -3.26
N TRP A 12 1.54 9.19 -2.29
CA TRP A 12 0.29 9.94 -2.37
C TRP A 12 0.25 10.90 -3.56
N LYS A 13 1.33 11.65 -3.84
CA LYS A 13 1.39 12.53 -5.03
C LYS A 13 1.24 11.79 -6.36
N LYS A 14 1.79 10.58 -6.46
CA LYS A 14 1.64 9.71 -7.65
C LYS A 14 0.19 9.23 -7.79
N VAL A 15 -0.40 8.76 -6.68
CA VAL A 15 -1.78 8.28 -6.67
C VAL A 15 -2.76 9.42 -6.92
N GLU A 16 -2.53 10.61 -6.38
CA GLU A 16 -3.36 11.80 -6.60
C GLU A 16 -3.42 12.17 -8.08
N THR A 17 -2.28 12.12 -8.77
CA THR A 17 -2.22 12.39 -10.21
C THR A 17 -3.00 11.34 -11.00
N GLN A 18 -2.83 10.06 -10.65
CA GLN A 18 -3.57 8.96 -11.28
C GLN A 18 -5.07 9.04 -10.99
N PHE A 19 -5.47 9.35 -9.75
CA PHE A 19 -6.86 9.52 -9.34
C PHE A 19 -7.55 10.63 -10.15
N LYS A 20 -6.88 11.79 -10.31
CA LYS A 20 -7.40 12.91 -11.11
C LYS A 20 -7.51 12.59 -12.60
N SER A 21 -6.67 11.70 -13.12
CA SER A 21 -6.65 11.30 -14.54
C SER A 21 -7.62 10.18 -14.89
N LYS A 22 -8.09 9.40 -13.91
CA LYS A 22 -8.92 8.22 -14.14
C LYS A 22 -10.37 8.59 -14.46
N PRO A 23 -11.06 7.81 -15.31
CA PRO A 23 -12.50 7.95 -15.51
C PRO A 23 -13.24 7.64 -14.20
N ALA A 24 -14.36 8.32 -13.96
CA ALA A 24 -15.11 8.26 -12.69
C ALA A 24 -15.61 6.85 -12.30
N SER A 25 -15.56 5.88 -13.23
CA SER A 25 -15.92 4.48 -13.00
C SER A 25 -14.74 3.58 -12.61
N GLU A 26 -13.50 4.07 -12.64
CA GLU A 26 -12.32 3.26 -12.35
C GLU A 26 -11.94 3.34 -10.87
N PHE A 27 -12.02 2.21 -10.19
CA PHE A 27 -11.60 2.10 -8.79
C PHE A 27 -10.07 2.17 -8.70
N LEU A 28 -9.57 3.14 -7.93
CA LEU A 28 -8.16 3.26 -7.59
C LEU A 28 -8.05 3.27 -6.07
N ASP A 29 -7.52 2.19 -5.52
CA ASP A 29 -7.19 2.13 -4.10
C ASP A 29 -5.70 2.50 -3.90
N PRO A 30 -5.38 3.62 -3.22
CA PRO A 30 -4.00 4.02 -2.88
C PRO A 30 -3.24 2.95 -2.10
N CYS A 31 -3.95 2.09 -1.38
CA CYS A 31 -3.37 1.05 -0.54
C CYS A 31 -3.22 -0.29 -1.27
N GLN A 32 -3.64 -0.40 -2.54
CA GLN A 32 -3.72 -1.67 -3.25
C GLN A 32 -2.36 -2.36 -3.38
N ASP A 33 -1.29 -1.60 -3.63
CA ASP A 33 0.07 -2.15 -3.72
C ASP A 33 0.57 -2.65 -2.35
N PHE A 34 0.31 -1.90 -1.28
CA PHE A 34 0.66 -2.30 0.09
C PHE A 34 -0.13 -3.53 0.52
N ALA A 35 -1.44 -3.55 0.26
CA ALA A 35 -2.31 -4.68 0.52
C ALA A 35 -1.86 -5.94 -0.23
N ASN A 36 -1.47 -5.83 -1.50
CA ASN A 36 -0.95 -6.96 -2.27
C ASN A 36 0.36 -7.51 -1.68
N ARG A 37 1.26 -6.63 -1.22
CA ARG A 37 2.51 -7.02 -0.57
C ARG A 37 2.26 -7.71 0.77
N SER A 38 1.39 -7.14 1.60
CA SER A 38 1.04 -7.72 2.90
C SER A 38 0.32 -9.07 2.75
N ILE A 39 -0.63 -9.20 1.80
CA ILE A 39 -1.31 -10.47 1.49
C ILE A 39 -0.31 -11.52 1.00
N LYS A 40 0.66 -11.14 0.16
CA LYS A 40 1.68 -12.06 -0.36
C LYS A 40 2.58 -12.57 0.76
N CYS A 41 2.95 -11.71 1.71
CA CYS A 41 3.70 -12.10 2.91
C CYS A 41 2.87 -13.07 3.78
N MET A 42 1.61 -12.73 4.06
CA MET A 42 0.69 -13.55 4.85
C MET A 42 0.51 -14.95 4.25
N ARG A 43 0.32 -15.06 2.92
CA ARG A 43 0.20 -16.35 2.22
C ARG A 43 1.42 -17.24 2.36
N ARG A 44 2.62 -16.66 2.53
CA ARG A 44 3.88 -17.40 2.63
C ARG A 44 4.24 -17.77 4.06
N ASN A 45 3.73 -17.04 5.03
CA ASN A 45 4.03 -17.19 6.46
C ASN A 45 2.81 -17.69 7.27
N ALA A 46 1.90 -18.47 6.67
CA ALA A 46 0.73 -19.03 7.35
C ALA A 46 -0.16 -17.99 8.08
N ASN A 47 -0.28 -16.79 7.51
CA ASN A 47 -0.96 -15.63 8.09
C ASN A 47 -0.33 -15.09 9.39
N ASP A 48 0.96 -15.31 9.58
CA ASP A 48 1.71 -14.67 10.64
C ASP A 48 1.84 -13.16 10.39
N ARG A 49 1.10 -12.40 11.20
CA ARG A 49 1.00 -10.94 11.11
C ARG A 49 2.25 -10.26 11.62
N ASP A 50 2.94 -10.84 12.60
CA ASP A 50 4.11 -10.23 13.21
C ASP A 50 5.28 -10.17 12.24
N LEU A 51 5.37 -11.13 11.31
CA LEU A 51 6.37 -11.13 10.23
C LEU A 51 6.08 -10.14 9.10
N CYS A 52 4.83 -9.70 8.97
CA CYS A 52 4.34 -8.90 7.85
C CYS A 52 3.89 -7.49 8.28
N GLN A 53 4.05 -7.12 9.55
CA GLN A 53 3.70 -5.81 10.14
C GLN A 53 4.29 -4.64 9.34
N ASP A 54 5.52 -4.79 8.86
CA ASP A 54 6.24 -3.78 8.06
C ASP A 54 5.54 -3.43 6.72
N TYR A 55 4.56 -4.23 6.26
CA TYR A 55 3.79 -3.94 5.05
C TYR A 55 2.45 -3.23 5.33
N PHE A 56 2.10 -3.02 6.59
CA PHE A 56 0.85 -2.39 7.02
C PHE A 56 1.04 -0.95 7.54
N GLN A 57 2.25 -0.42 7.45
CA GLN A 57 2.61 0.93 7.90
C GLN A 57 2.54 1.96 6.76
#